data_AF-A0A7V2NFW4-F1
#
_entry.id   AF-A0A7V2NFW4-F1
#
_cell.length_a   1.000
_cell.length_b   1.000
_cell.length_c   1.000
_cell.angle_alpha   90.00
_cell.angle_beta   90.00
_cell.angle_gamma   90.00
#
_symmetry.space_group_name_H-M   'P 1'
#
loop_
_entity.id
_entity.type
_entity.pdbx_description
1 polymer ?
#
loop_
_entity_poly.entity_id
_entity_poly.type
_entity_poly.pdbx_seq_one_letter_code
_entity_poly.pdbx_strand_id
1 'polypeptide(L)' 'MSIVLAIFVGEILLVKVFKFDKTFERALITMMILPPPFIMPLFIKEENQKDMQFVLNTLSLHTLISLIVFTVIFSVFFTF' A
#
# COMPACT_ATOMS: atom_id res chain seq x y z
N MET A 1 5.96 -12.30 -1.74
CA MET A 1 4.73 -13.11 -1.91
C MET A 1 3.51 -12.29 -1.47
N SER A 2 3.37 -11.04 -1.94
CA SER A 2 2.44 -10.09 -1.32
C SER A 2 1.64 -9.29 -2.36
N ILE A 3 2.27 -8.92 -3.48
CA ILE A 3 1.64 -8.09 -4.53
C ILE A 3 0.66 -8.91 -5.39
N VAL A 4 1.04 -10.13 -5.78
CA VAL A 4 0.16 -11.00 -6.59
C VAL A 4 -1.11 -11.38 -5.83
N LEU A 5 -0.98 -11.63 -4.53
CA LEU A 5 -2.11 -11.95 -3.65
C LEU A 5 -3.00 -10.72 -3.43
N ALA A 6 -2.42 -9.52 -3.28
CA ALA A 6 -3.17 -8.27 -3.17
C ALA A 6 -4.00 -7.99 -4.44
N ILE A 7 -3.44 -8.22 -5.62
CA ILE A 7 -4.14 -8.05 -6.90
C ILE A 7 -5.28 -9.08 -7.03
N PHE A 8 -5.01 -10.35 -6.74
CA PHE A 8 -5.98 -11.43 -6.89
C PHE A 8 -7.14 -11.32 -5.89
N VAL A 9 -6.85 -10.96 -4.64
CA VAL A 9 -7.85 -10.68 -3.61
C VAL A 9 -8.64 -9.41 -3.97
N GLY A 10 -7.97 -8.37 -4.44
CA GLY A 10 -8.59 -7.12 -4.88
C GLY A 10 -9.62 -7.34 -6.00
N GLU A 11 -9.22 -7.94 -7.11
CA GLU A 11 -10.14 -8.17 -8.25
C GLU A 11 -11.29 -9.12 -7.89
N ILE A 12 -11.00 -10.24 -7.22
CA ILE A 12 -12.00 -11.31 -7.05
C ILE A 12 -13.00 -10.99 -5.94
N LEU A 13 -12.56 -10.37 -4.83
CA LEU A 13 -13.47 -10.03 -3.73
C LEU A 13 -14.23 -8.73 -3.98
N LEU A 14 -13.61 -7.73 -4.60
CA LEU A 14 -14.22 -6.39 -4.73
C LEU A 14 -15.21 -6.31 -5.89
N VAL A 15 -14.87 -6.91 -7.04
CA VAL A 15 -15.70 -6.80 -8.25
C VAL A 15 -16.90 -7.73 -8.20
N LYS A 16 -16.74 -8.97 -7.69
CA LYS A 16 -17.81 -9.98 -7.72
C LYS A 16 -18.79 -9.93 -6.54
N VAL A 17 -18.35 -9.51 -5.34
CA VAL A 17 -19.21 -9.58 -4.14
C VAL A 17 -20.04 -8.31 -3.94
N PHE A 18 -19.50 -7.13 -4.27
CA PHE A 18 -20.11 -5.87 -3.84
C PHE A 18 -20.71 -4.98 -4.94
N LYS A 19 -20.49 -5.26 -6.23
CA LYS A 19 -20.97 -4.43 -7.36
C LYS A 19 -20.72 -2.91 -7.13
N PHE A 20 -19.55 -2.57 -6.60
CA PHE A 20 -19.21 -1.18 -6.35
C PHE A 20 -19.18 -0.37 -7.65
N ASP A 21 -19.53 0.92 -7.57
CA ASP A 21 -19.30 1.80 -8.70
C ASP A 21 -17.80 1.93 -8.99
N LYS A 22 -17.47 2.31 -10.23
CA LYS A 22 -16.08 2.38 -10.69
C LYS A 22 -15.24 3.35 -9.84
N THR A 23 -15.85 4.35 -9.21
CA THR A 23 -15.15 5.33 -8.38
C THR A 23 -14.72 4.71 -7.05
N PHE A 24 -15.61 3.95 -6.41
CA PHE A 24 -15.33 3.27 -5.16
C PHE A 24 -14.27 2.16 -5.32
N GLU A 25 -14.35 1.40 -6.42
CA GLU A 25 -13.35 0.38 -6.73
C GLU A 25 -11.92 0.98 -6.83
N ARG A 26 -11.79 2.10 -7.55
CA ARG A 26 -10.52 2.83 -7.70
C ARG A 26 -10.02 3.40 -6.38
N ALA A 27 -10.91 3.94 -5.54
CA ALA A 27 -10.54 4.46 -4.22
C ALA A 27 -10.01 3.35 -3.32
N LEU A 28 -10.63 2.18 -3.34
CA LEU A 28 -10.24 1.06 -2.50
C LEU A 28 -8.91 0.44 -2.95
N ILE A 29 -8.72 0.23 -4.25
CA ILE A 29 -7.44 -0.19 -4.83
C ILE A 29 -6.33 0.80 -4.44
N THR A 30 -6.60 2.11 -4.55
CA THR A 30 -5.66 3.16 -4.12
C THR A 30 -5.30 3.02 -2.65
N MET A 31 -6.30 2.82 -1.77
CA MET A 31 -6.09 2.66 -0.33
C MET A 31 -5.25 1.42 0.02
N MET A 32 -5.40 0.32 -0.73
CA MET A 32 -4.63 -0.91 -0.53
C MET A 32 -3.18 -0.81 -1.04
N ILE A 33 -2.92 0.01 -2.07
CA ILE A 33 -1.58 0.22 -2.64
C ILE A 33 -0.77 1.22 -1.81
N LEU A 34 -1.42 2.23 -1.24
CA LEU A 34 -0.76 3.26 -0.44
C LEU A 34 0.02 2.65 0.74
N PRO A 35 1.16 3.26 1.11
CA PRO A 35 2.00 2.71 2.15
C PRO A 35 1.27 2.76 3.50
N PRO A 36 1.57 1.81 4.41
CA PRO A 36 1.04 1.84 5.76
C PRO A 36 1.42 3.15 6.48
N PRO A 37 0.56 3.67 7.37
CA PRO A 37 0.79 4.94 8.04
C PRO A 37 2.03 4.87 8.96
N PHE A 38 2.75 5.99 9.04
CA PHE A 38 4.05 6.13 9.73
C PHE A 38 3.94 6.23 11.26
N ILE A 39 3.04 5.47 11.87
CA ILE A 39 2.71 5.62 13.30
C ILE A 39 3.67 4.82 14.20
N MET A 40 4.27 3.74 13.68
CA MET A 40 5.11 2.81 14.45
C MET A 40 6.29 3.48 15.17
N PRO A 41 7.06 4.41 14.57
CA PRO A 41 8.15 5.11 15.26
C PRO A 41 7.72 5.82 16.56
N LEU A 42 6.47 6.31 16.64
CA LEU A 42 5.95 7.03 17.80
C LEU A 42 5.83 6.16 19.07
N PHE A 43 5.82 4.83 18.89
CA PHE A 43 5.71 3.87 20.00
C PHE A 43 7.08 3.34 20.46
N ILE A 44 8.16 3.70 19.78
CA ILE A 44 9.52 3.25 20.13
C ILE A 44 10.13 4.26 21.10
N LYS A 45 10.58 3.77 22.26
CA LYS A 45 11.29 4.60 23.24
C LYS A 45 12.60 5.12 22.64
N GLU A 46 12.95 6.37 22.95
CA GLU A 46 14.17 7.03 22.43
C GLU A 46 15.47 6.29 22.78
N GLU A 47 15.48 5.55 23.89
CA GLU A 47 16.61 4.71 24.32
C GLU A 47 16.89 3.54 23.36
N ASN A 48 15.91 3.11 22.56
CA ASN A 48 16.02 1.99 21.61
C ASN A 48 16.36 2.47 20.20
N GLN A 49 17.49 3.14 20.04
CA GLN A 49 17.90 3.74 18.76
C GLN A 49 18.05 2.73 17.61
N LYS A 50 18.46 1.49 17.90
CA LYS A 50 18.59 0.43 16.88
C LYS A 50 17.24 0.03 16.29
N ASP A 51 16.23 -0.13 17.14
CA ASP A 51 14.88 -0.49 16.71
C ASP A 51 14.23 0.66 15.94
N MET A 52 14.45 1.90 16.39
CA MET A 52 14.04 3.10 15.68
C MET A 52 14.62 3.13 14.26
N GLN A 53 15.94 2.90 14.13
CA GLN A 53 16.61 2.95 12.83
C GLN A 53 16.17 1.80 11.90
N PHE A 54 15.95 0.60 12.44
CA PHE A 54 15.40 -0.52 11.68
C PHE A 54 14.01 -0.20 11.12
N VAL A 55 13.09 0.25 11.99
CA VAL A 55 11.72 0.58 11.58
C VAL A 55 11.70 1.71 10.56
N LEU A 56 12.47 2.77 10.77
CA LEU A 56 12.56 3.88 9.81
C LEU A 56 13.11 3.44 8.44
N ASN A 57 14.12 2.57 8.41
CA ASN A 57 14.66 2.03 7.16
C ASN A 57 13.64 1.15 6.43
N THR A 58 12.94 0.26 7.15
CA THR A 58 11.88 -0.57 6.57
C THR A 58 10.74 0.28 6.00
N LEU A 59 10.32 1.30 6.75
CA LEU A 59 9.23 2.19 6.36
C LEU A 59 9.60 3.05 5.14
N SER A 60 10.85 3.53 5.09
CA SER A 60 11.40 4.25 3.94
C SER A 60 11.43 3.36 2.69
N LEU A 61 11.88 2.11 2.83
CA LEU A 61 11.91 1.15 1.72
C LEU A 61 10.50 0.82 1.22
N HIS A 62 9.54 0.60 2.13
CA HIS A 62 8.14 0.39 1.78
C HIS A 62 7.53 1.56 1.02
N THR A 63 7.86 2.79 1.43
CA THR A 63 7.37 4.02 0.78
C THR A 63 7.90 4.12 -0.64
N LEU A 64 9.20 3.89 -0.84
CA LEU A 64 9.81 3.91 -2.16
C LEU A 64 9.16 2.86 -3.09
N ILE A 65 8.98 1.64 -2.61
CA ILE A 65 8.35 0.57 -3.38
C ILE A 65 6.88 0.92 -3.71
N SER A 66 6.12 1.43 -2.73
CA SER A 66 4.72 1.80 -2.94
C SER A 66 4.59 2.92 -3.99
N LEU A 67 5.45 3.93 -3.99
CA LEU A 67 5.47 4.98 -5.02
C LEU A 67 5.72 4.42 -6.42
N ILE A 68 6.68 3.49 -6.55
CA ILE A 68 6.98 2.83 -7.83
C ILE A 68 5.77 2.02 -8.31
N VAL A 69 5.21 1.17 -7.44
CA VAL A 69 4.05 0.33 -7.77
C VAL A 69 2.84 1.18 -8.12
N PHE A 70 2.56 2.23 -7.35
CA PHE A 70 1.47 3.16 -7.62
C PHE A 70 1.65 3.85 -8.97
N THR A 71 2.84 4.36 -9.27
CA THR A 71 3.14 5.02 -10.56
C THR A 71 2.94 4.07 -11.74
N VAL A 72 3.41 2.82 -11.62
CA VAL A 72 3.27 1.80 -12.67
C VAL A 72 1.80 1.42 -12.86
N ILE A 73 1.08 1.12 -11.78
CA ILE A 73 -0.34 0.75 -11.84
C ILE A 73 -1.15 1.91 -12.43
N PHE A 74 -0.93 3.13 -11.96
CA PHE A 74 -1.63 4.31 -12.48
C PHE A 74 -1.34 4.53 -13.98
N SER A 75 -0.09 4.41 -14.41
CA SER A 75 0.29 4.56 -15.81
C SER A 75 -0.37 3.49 -16.72
N VAL A 76 -0.38 2.23 -16.29
CA VAL A 76 -0.89 1.10 -17.09
C VAL A 76 -2.41 0.99 -17.08
N PHE A 77 -3.06 1.20 -15.93
CA PHE A 77 -4.50 0.99 -15.77
C PHE A 77 -5.33 2.27 -15.94
N PHE A 78 -4.71 3.45 -15.86
CA PHE A 78 -5.35 4.75 -15.88
C PHE A 78 -4.91 5.61 -17.07
N THR A 79 -4.70 4.99 -18.23
CA THR A 79 -4.62 5.71 -19.51
C THR A 79 -5.99 6.35 -19.80
N PHE A 80 -6.03 7.68 -19.92
CA PHE A 80 -7.21 8.47 -20.29
C PHE A 80 -7.56 8.31 -21.77
#